data_AF-A0A090SQ11-F1
#
_entry.id   AF-A0A090SQ11-F1
#
_cell.length_a   1.000
_cell.length_b   1.000
_cell.length_c   1.000
_cell.angle_alpha   90.00
_cell.angle_beta   90.00
_cell.angle_gamma   90.00
#
_symmetry.space_group_name_H-M   'P 1'
#
loop_
_entity.id
_entity.type
_entity.pdbx_description
1 polymer ?
#
loop_
_entity_poly.entity_id
_entity_poly.type
_entity_poly.pdbx_seq_one_letter_code
_entity_poly.pdbx_strand_id
1 'polypeptide(L)'
;MFHQLRQRTVGWMTHSAPEALYDRQLVWLAFALMVTGLVMVTSASFPISSRLTDQPFHFMFRHAIFLVLALGTSSVVLQVPIAKWFKYSSYLLALSIFLLIVVLVVGKSVNGASRWIPLGLFNLQPAEVAKLSLFIFMSGYLVRKQDEVRQSFFGGFIKPIMVFTTFAILLLGQPDLGTVVVMLVTLFGLLFIAGAKLSQFIALFVAGVSAVIALILVEPIVSGV
;
A
#
# COMPACT_ATOMS: atom_id res chain seq x y z
N MET A 1 -24.88 -7.41 38.51
CA MET A 1 -23.97 -8.18 37.64
C MET A 1 -24.00 -7.68 36.18
N PHE A 2 -25.15 -7.60 35.51
CA PHE A 2 -25.25 -7.13 34.11
C PHE A 2 -24.79 -5.68 33.87
N HIS A 3 -25.01 -4.77 34.82
CA HIS A 3 -24.55 -3.38 34.71
C HIS A 3 -23.01 -3.22 34.72
N GLN A 4 -22.29 -4.07 35.45
CA GLN A 4 -20.82 -4.04 35.51
C GLN A 4 -20.18 -4.58 34.21
N LEU A 5 -20.80 -5.58 33.58
CA LEU A 5 -20.38 -6.08 32.28
C LEU A 5 -20.56 -5.02 31.17
N ARG A 6 -21.69 -4.30 31.19
CA ARG A 6 -21.96 -3.20 30.24
C ARG A 6 -20.99 -2.03 30.40
N GLN A 7 -20.62 -1.67 31.62
CA GLN A 7 -19.64 -0.60 31.86
C GLN A 7 -18.21 -1.02 31.47
N ARG A 8 -17.83 -2.29 31.66
CA ARG A 8 -16.55 -2.81 31.18
C ARG A 8 -16.43 -2.82 29.65
N THR A 9 -17.50 -3.17 28.93
CA THR A 9 -17.47 -3.18 27.45
C THR A 9 -17.47 -1.77 26.87
N VAL A 10 -18.23 -0.84 27.47
CA VAL A 10 -18.22 0.57 27.05
C VAL A 10 -16.88 1.24 27.38
N GLY A 11 -16.31 0.99 28.57
CA GLY A 11 -15.00 1.52 28.95
C GLY A 11 -13.85 1.02 28.07
N TRP A 12 -13.96 -0.19 27.52
CA TRP A 12 -13.00 -0.72 26.54
C TRP A 12 -13.03 0.03 25.20
N MET A 13 -14.18 0.62 24.84
CA MET A 13 -14.34 1.40 23.62
C MET A 13 -13.97 2.88 23.81
N THR A 14 -14.17 3.45 25.01
CA THR A 14 -14.05 4.91 25.23
C THR A 14 -12.77 5.36 25.94
N HIS A 15 -12.02 4.47 26.58
CA HIS A 15 -10.74 4.82 27.20
C HIS A 15 -9.56 4.45 26.30
N SER A 16 -8.68 5.42 26.03
CA SER A 16 -7.32 5.16 25.54
C SER A 16 -6.66 4.15 26.47
N ALA A 17 -6.14 3.04 25.92
CA ALA A 17 -5.50 2.00 26.71
C ALA A 17 -4.38 2.59 27.61
N PRO A 18 -4.25 2.16 28.87
CA PRO A 18 -3.16 2.61 29.75
C PRO A 18 -1.83 2.22 29.11
N GLU A 19 -0.81 3.08 29.15
CA GLU A 19 0.51 2.98 28.46
C GLU A 19 0.80 1.62 27.81
N ALA A 20 0.05 1.33 26.75
CA ALA A 20 0.19 0.11 26.00
C ALA A 20 1.08 0.49 24.83
N LEU A 21 2.12 -0.30 24.60
CA LEU A 21 3.02 -0.12 23.45
C LEU A 21 2.25 -0.11 22.11
N TYR A 22 1.02 -0.64 22.09
CA TYR A 22 0.16 -0.75 20.92
C TYR A 22 -1.30 -0.38 21.23
N ASP A 23 -1.96 0.24 20.26
CA ASP A 23 -3.41 0.45 20.29
C ASP A 23 -4.14 -0.90 20.15
N ARG A 24 -4.72 -1.36 21.27
CA ARG A 24 -5.42 -2.65 21.34
C ARG A 24 -6.64 -2.68 20.42
N GLN A 25 -7.36 -1.57 20.26
CA GLN A 25 -8.58 -1.53 19.47
C GLN A 25 -8.26 -1.78 17.99
N LEU A 26 -7.20 -1.15 17.48
CA LEU A 26 -6.74 -1.35 16.11
C LEU A 26 -6.34 -2.80 15.84
N VAL A 27 -5.64 -3.45 16.78
CA VAL A 27 -5.22 -4.86 16.64
C VAL A 27 -6.44 -5.78 16.56
N TRP A 28 -7.45 -5.59 17.41
CA TRP A 28 -8.66 -6.41 17.38
C TRP A 28 -9.49 -6.18 16.12
N LEU A 29 -9.59 -4.94 15.64
CA LEU A 29 -10.27 -4.63 14.38
C LEU A 29 -9.56 -5.29 13.20
N ALA A 30 -8.23 -5.22 13.14
CA ALA A 30 -7.44 -5.90 12.10
C ALA A 30 -7.64 -7.42 12.15
N PHE A 31 -7.61 -8.02 13.34
CA PHE A 31 -7.84 -9.45 13.50
C PHE A 31 -9.26 -9.87 13.07
N ALA A 32 -10.27 -9.08 13.44
CA ALA A 32 -11.65 -9.30 13.01
C ALA A 32 -11.77 -9.27 11.47
N LEU A 33 -11.15 -8.28 10.81
CA LEU A 33 -11.12 -8.18 9.35
C LEU A 33 -10.40 -9.37 8.68
N MET A 34 -9.32 -9.86 9.29
CA MET A 34 -8.60 -11.05 8.79
C MET A 34 -9.48 -12.30 8.88
N VAL A 35 -10.17 -12.51 10.00
CA VAL A 35 -11.06 -13.67 10.19
C VAL A 35 -12.27 -13.60 9.26
N THR A 36 -12.92 -12.44 9.13
CA THR A 36 -14.03 -12.28 8.18
C THR A 36 -13.56 -12.47 6.75
N GLY A 37 -12.38 -11.98 6.39
CA GLY A 37 -11.74 -12.24 5.09
C GLY A 37 -11.55 -13.72 4.80
N LEU A 38 -11.04 -14.50 5.78
CA LEU A 38 -10.88 -15.95 5.64
C LEU A 38 -12.21 -16.67 5.43
N VAL A 39 -13.26 -16.28 6.16
CA VAL A 39 -14.62 -16.81 5.99
C VAL A 39 -15.15 -16.49 4.58
N MET A 40 -14.97 -15.25 4.12
CA MET A 40 -15.41 -14.82 2.79
C MET A 40 -14.69 -15.56 1.66
N VAL A 41 -13.37 -15.74 1.75
CA VAL A 41 -12.58 -16.51 0.77
C VAL A 41 -13.06 -17.96 0.73
N THR A 42 -13.30 -18.56 1.89
CA THR A 42 -13.79 -19.95 1.98
C THR A 42 -15.16 -20.09 1.32
N SER A 43 -16.09 -19.18 1.61
CA SER A 43 -17.44 -19.19 1.03
C SER A 43 -17.43 -19.00 -0.49
N ALA A 44 -16.71 -18.00 -0.99
CA ALA A 44 -16.68 -17.67 -2.42
C ALA A 44 -15.91 -18.70 -3.27
N SER A 45 -14.89 -19.35 -2.70
CA SER A 45 -14.02 -20.26 -3.43
C SER A 45 -14.49 -21.72 -3.38
N PHE A 46 -15.44 -22.06 -2.51
CA PHE A 46 -15.94 -23.44 -2.33
C PHE A 46 -16.55 -24.03 -3.61
N PRO A 47 -17.42 -23.33 -4.38
CA PRO A 47 -18.00 -23.87 -5.61
C PRO A 47 -17.01 -24.01 -6.77
N ILE A 48 -15.92 -23.22 -6.74
CA ILE A 48 -14.87 -23.23 -7.77
C ILE A 48 -13.86 -24.35 -7.48
N SER A 49 -13.47 -24.52 -6.20
CA SER A 49 -12.52 -25.56 -5.77
C SER A 49 -13.08 -26.97 -5.95
N SER A 50 -14.37 -27.15 -5.67
CA SER A 50 -15.03 -28.44 -5.84
C SER A 50 -15.11 -28.88 -7.30
N ARG A 51 -14.96 -27.96 -8.26
CA ARG A 51 -14.97 -28.25 -9.70
C ARG A 51 -13.58 -28.43 -10.32
N LEU A 52 -12.54 -27.82 -9.75
CA LEU A 52 -11.22 -27.72 -10.38
C LEU A 52 -10.12 -28.55 -9.69
N THR A 53 -10.26 -28.88 -8.40
CA THR A 53 -9.12 -29.35 -7.61
C THR A 53 -9.41 -30.58 -6.74
N ASP A 54 -10.62 -31.14 -6.80
CA ASP A 54 -11.14 -32.23 -5.94
C ASP A 54 -10.96 -32.02 -4.41
N GLN A 55 -10.41 -30.87 -4.00
CA GLN A 55 -10.17 -30.47 -2.62
C GLN A 55 -10.88 -29.13 -2.35
N PRO A 56 -12.08 -29.16 -1.73
CA PRO A 56 -12.92 -27.97 -1.53
C PRO A 56 -12.26 -26.84 -0.73
N PHE A 57 -11.23 -27.15 0.07
CA PHE A 57 -10.57 -26.23 0.99
C PHE A 57 -9.21 -25.73 0.52
N HIS A 58 -8.78 -26.01 -0.71
CA HIS A 58 -7.44 -25.67 -1.20
C HIS A 58 -7.11 -24.16 -1.06
N PHE A 59 -7.99 -23.26 -1.51
CA PHE A 59 -7.77 -21.81 -1.39
C PHE A 59 -7.85 -21.31 0.05
N MET A 60 -8.67 -21.93 0.91
CA MET A 60 -8.75 -21.60 2.33
C MET A 60 -7.42 -21.89 3.03
N PHE A 61 -6.85 -23.09 2.85
CA PHE A 61 -5.56 -23.46 3.45
C PHE A 61 -4.44 -22.53 2.98
N ARG A 62 -4.39 -22.24 1.67
CA ARG A 62 -3.42 -21.30 1.11
C ARG A 62 -3.57 -19.90 1.71
N HIS A 63 -4.80 -19.38 1.84
CA HIS A 63 -5.05 -18.08 2.46
C HIS A 63 -4.66 -18.06 3.94
N ALA A 64 -4.98 -19.12 4.69
CA ALA A 64 -4.60 -19.25 6.10
C ALA A 64 -3.07 -19.24 6.30
N ILE A 65 -2.30 -19.94 5.43
CA ILE A 65 -0.83 -19.89 5.45
C ILE A 65 -0.33 -18.46 5.23
N PHE A 66 -0.88 -17.73 4.26
CA PHE A 66 -0.52 -16.33 4.03
C PHE A 66 -0.87 -15.42 5.22
N LEU A 67 -1.99 -15.66 5.92
CA LEU A 67 -2.33 -14.92 7.15
C LEU A 67 -1.32 -15.19 8.27
N VAL A 68 -0.88 -16.44 8.46
CA VAL A 68 0.16 -16.78 9.45
C VAL A 68 1.48 -16.11 9.10
N LEU A 69 1.88 -16.15 7.81
CA LEU A 69 3.08 -15.44 7.34
C LEU A 69 2.96 -13.92 7.53
N ALA A 70 1.78 -13.33 7.30
CA ALA A 70 1.52 -11.91 7.53
C ALA A 70 1.64 -11.53 9.02
N LEU A 71 1.14 -12.37 9.94
CA LEU A 71 1.29 -12.17 11.38
C LEU A 71 2.75 -12.30 11.82
N GLY A 72 3.48 -13.30 11.30
CA GLY A 72 4.90 -13.48 11.58
C GLY A 72 5.74 -12.30 11.10
N THR A 73 5.55 -11.88 9.86
CA THR A 73 6.24 -10.70 9.28
C THR A 73 5.87 -9.41 9.99
N SER A 74 4.60 -9.19 10.34
CA SER A 74 4.16 -8.04 11.14
C SER A 74 4.86 -7.99 12.50
N SER A 75 4.98 -9.15 13.18
CA SER A 75 5.65 -9.24 14.49
C SER A 75 7.13 -8.87 14.42
N VAL A 76 7.81 -9.15 13.31
CA VAL A 76 9.20 -8.73 13.06
C VAL A 76 9.27 -7.23 12.74
N VAL A 77 8.39 -6.74 11.87
CA VAL A 77 8.33 -5.32 11.47
C VAL A 77 8.07 -4.41 12.67
N LEU A 78 7.20 -4.82 13.60
CA LEU A 78 6.88 -4.07 14.82
C LEU A 78 8.08 -3.89 15.77
N GLN A 79 9.10 -4.75 15.68
CA GLN A 79 10.32 -4.64 16.48
C GLN A 79 11.31 -3.61 15.91
N VAL A 80 11.11 -3.15 14.67
CA VAL A 80 12.00 -2.20 14.01
C VAL A 80 11.59 -0.77 14.36
N PRO A 81 12.45 0.03 15.03
CA PRO A 81 12.12 1.40 15.40
C PRO A 81 11.81 2.28 14.19
N ILE A 82 10.78 3.14 14.29
CA ILE A 82 10.35 4.04 13.21
C ILE A 82 11.49 4.94 12.69
N ALA A 83 12.43 5.33 13.57
CA ALA A 83 13.60 6.10 13.19
C ALA A 83 14.48 5.39 12.14
N LYS A 84 14.60 4.06 12.20
CA LYS A 84 15.34 3.28 11.19
C LYS A 84 14.62 3.33 9.84
N TRP A 85 13.29 3.19 9.82
CA TRP A 85 12.51 3.30 8.59
C TRP A 85 12.72 4.66 7.89
N PHE A 86 12.71 5.77 8.65
CA PHE A 86 13.00 7.07 8.09
C PHE A 86 14.45 7.24 7.63
N LYS A 87 15.42 6.67 8.36
CA LYS A 87 16.84 6.69 7.98
C LYS A 87 17.09 5.93 6.68
N TYR A 88 16.47 4.77 6.49
CA TYR A 88 16.63 3.93 5.29
C TYR A 88 15.63 4.22 4.18
N SER A 89 14.76 5.22 4.35
CA SER A 89 13.70 5.55 3.39
C SER A 89 14.19 5.76 1.96
N SER A 90 15.32 6.44 1.76
CA SER A 90 15.91 6.65 0.43
C SER A 90 16.40 5.34 -0.21
N TYR A 91 16.96 4.42 0.58
CA TYR A 91 17.38 3.10 0.09
C TYR A 91 16.17 2.23 -0.26
N LEU A 92 15.10 2.27 0.55
CA LEU A 92 13.84 1.59 0.26
C LEU A 92 13.21 2.12 -1.03
N LEU A 93 13.25 3.43 -1.24
CA LEU A 93 12.74 4.07 -2.45
C LEU A 93 13.55 3.63 -3.69
N ALA A 94 14.88 3.63 -3.60
CA ALA A 94 15.73 3.15 -4.69
C ALA A 94 15.50 1.66 -4.99
N LEU A 95 15.35 0.83 -3.96
CA LEU A 95 15.01 -0.58 -4.09
C LEU A 95 13.65 -0.76 -4.78
N SER A 96 12.64 0.01 -4.42
CA SER A 96 11.33 -0.04 -5.06
C SER A 96 11.37 0.35 -6.53
N ILE A 97 12.09 1.43 -6.88
CA ILE A 97 12.30 1.82 -8.27
C ILE A 97 12.97 0.67 -9.04
N PHE A 98 14.03 0.09 -8.47
CA PHE A 98 14.71 -1.06 -9.06
C PHE A 98 13.75 -2.24 -9.28
N LEU A 99 12.95 -2.63 -8.28
CA LEU A 99 11.98 -3.71 -8.41
C LEU A 99 10.91 -3.43 -9.46
N LEU A 100 10.44 -2.18 -9.57
CA LEU A 100 9.49 -1.76 -10.60
C LEU A 100 10.10 -1.83 -12.00
N ILE A 101 11.37 -1.50 -12.17
CA ILE A 101 12.09 -1.66 -13.44
C ILE A 101 12.27 -3.15 -13.76
N VAL A 102 12.67 -3.96 -12.78
CA VAL A 102 12.88 -5.40 -12.97
C VAL A 102 11.60 -6.09 -13.43
N VAL A 103 10.45 -5.77 -12.85
CA VAL A 103 9.18 -6.41 -13.26
C VAL A 103 8.73 -5.96 -14.65
N LEU A 104 9.04 -4.72 -15.08
CA LEU A 104 8.78 -4.28 -16.45
C LEU A 104 9.57 -5.09 -17.49
N VAL A 105 10.79 -5.51 -17.16
CA VAL A 105 11.68 -6.24 -18.09
C VAL A 105 11.48 -7.76 -18.00
N VAL A 106 11.36 -8.30 -16.79
CA VAL A 106 11.44 -9.74 -16.50
C VAL A 106 10.08 -10.34 -16.13
N GLY A 107 9.13 -9.51 -15.71
CA GLY A 107 7.89 -10.06 -15.15
C GLY A 107 7.07 -10.78 -16.22
N LYS A 108 6.33 -11.78 -15.74
CA LYS A 108 5.57 -12.68 -16.59
C LYS A 108 4.26 -11.98 -16.99
N SER A 109 3.99 -11.86 -18.28
CA SER A 109 2.70 -11.35 -18.77
C SER A 109 1.59 -12.34 -18.45
N VAL A 110 0.89 -12.14 -17.33
CA VAL A 110 -0.38 -12.82 -17.07
C VAL A 110 -1.47 -11.81 -17.42
N ASN A 111 -2.30 -12.11 -18.42
CA ASN A 111 -3.30 -11.18 -18.98
C ASN A 111 -2.74 -9.87 -19.56
N GLY A 112 -1.58 -9.92 -20.24
CA GLY A 112 -0.98 -8.75 -20.90
C GLY A 112 -0.32 -7.72 -19.97
N ALA A 113 -0.35 -7.91 -18.64
CA ALA A 113 0.30 -7.03 -17.67
C ALA A 113 1.35 -7.78 -16.85
N SER A 114 2.59 -7.33 -16.94
CA SER A 114 3.71 -7.83 -16.15
C SER A 114 3.73 -7.15 -14.77
N ARG A 115 2.99 -7.71 -13.80
CA ARG A 115 2.82 -7.11 -12.44
C ARG A 115 3.45 -7.90 -11.30
N TRP A 116 3.84 -9.14 -11.56
CA TRP A 116 4.26 -10.08 -10.52
C TRP A 116 5.63 -10.66 -10.83
N ILE A 117 6.50 -10.67 -9.82
CA ILE A 117 7.78 -11.38 -9.86
C ILE A 117 7.56 -12.75 -9.18
N PRO A 118 7.62 -13.87 -9.93
CA PRO A 118 7.47 -15.19 -9.35
C PRO A 118 8.75 -15.57 -8.60
N LEU A 119 8.67 -15.67 -7.27
CA LEU A 119 9.78 -16.11 -6.42
C LEU A 119 9.72 -17.62 -6.11
N GLY A 120 8.98 -18.37 -6.93
CA GLY A 120 8.72 -19.81 -6.75
C GLY A 120 7.65 -20.10 -5.70
N LEU A 121 7.92 -19.74 -4.43
CA LEU A 121 7.00 -20.03 -3.31
C LEU A 121 5.85 -19.03 -3.20
N PHE A 122 6.08 -17.77 -3.58
CA PHE A 122 5.09 -16.72 -3.60
C PHE A 122 5.35 -15.75 -4.75
N ASN A 123 4.34 -14.97 -5.10
CA ASN A 123 4.46 -13.91 -6.09
C ASN A 123 4.63 -12.59 -5.36
N LEU A 124 5.72 -11.88 -5.61
CA LEU A 124 5.94 -10.55 -5.07
C LEU A 124 5.37 -9.52 -6.04
N GLN A 125 4.57 -8.59 -5.52
CA GLN A 125 4.07 -7.44 -6.28
C GLN A 125 4.92 -6.21 -5.93
N PRO A 126 5.79 -5.74 -6.85
CA PRO A 126 6.65 -4.58 -6.58
C PRO A 126 5.88 -3.31 -6.23
N ALA A 127 4.65 -3.17 -6.73
CA ALA A 127 3.75 -2.06 -6.44
C ALA A 127 3.43 -1.92 -4.93
N GLU A 128 3.38 -3.01 -4.17
CA GLU A 128 3.14 -2.96 -2.73
C GLU A 128 4.36 -2.40 -1.98
N VAL A 129 5.57 -2.84 -2.35
CA VAL A 129 6.83 -2.31 -1.81
C VAL A 129 6.99 -0.84 -2.19
N ALA A 130 6.58 -0.50 -3.41
CA ALA A 130 6.60 0.86 -3.93
C ALA A 130 5.74 1.81 -3.07
N LYS A 131 4.46 1.47 -2.83
CA LYS A 131 3.57 2.24 -1.94
C LYS A 131 4.19 2.48 -0.57
N LEU A 132 4.65 1.42 0.09
CA LEU A 132 5.23 1.50 1.42
C LEU A 132 6.47 2.43 1.44
N SER A 133 7.40 2.24 0.50
CA SER A 133 8.62 3.05 0.40
C SER A 133 8.32 4.53 0.13
N LEU A 134 7.35 4.81 -0.75
CA LEU A 134 6.92 6.16 -1.09
C LEU A 134 6.35 6.86 0.14
N PHE A 135 5.45 6.20 0.89
CA PHE A 135 4.81 6.81 2.06
C PHE A 135 5.81 7.09 3.19
N ILE A 136 6.76 6.19 3.43
CA ILE A 136 7.81 6.39 4.44
C ILE A 136 8.74 7.53 4.03
N PHE A 137 9.16 7.58 2.77
CA PHE A 137 10.00 8.65 2.26
C PHE A 137 9.28 10.01 2.33
N MET A 138 8.04 10.05 1.88
CA MET A 138 7.24 11.27 1.79
C MET A 138 6.88 11.82 3.17
N SER A 139 6.42 10.98 4.09
CA SER A 139 6.16 11.41 5.47
C SER A 139 7.43 11.94 6.15
N GLY A 140 8.55 11.22 6.02
CA GLY A 140 9.83 11.68 6.58
C GLY A 140 10.36 12.96 5.91
N TYR A 141 10.14 13.13 4.62
CA TYR A 141 10.50 14.35 3.89
C TYR A 141 9.67 15.55 4.34
N LEU A 142 8.34 15.38 4.43
CA LEU A 142 7.41 16.44 4.81
C LEU A 142 7.63 16.91 6.25
N VAL A 143 8.02 16.03 7.17
CA VAL A 143 8.39 16.41 8.54
C VAL A 143 9.67 17.24 8.56
N ARG A 144 10.71 16.84 7.82
CA ARG A 144 12.01 17.55 7.83
C ARG A 144 11.99 18.88 7.06
N LYS A 145 11.17 18.97 6.03
CA LYS A 145 11.10 20.11 5.10
C LYS A 145 9.76 20.84 5.17
N GLN A 146 9.05 20.72 6.30
CA GLN A 146 7.72 21.30 6.50
C GLN A 146 7.69 22.79 6.20
N ASP A 147 8.67 23.54 6.71
CA ASP A 147 8.75 25.00 6.51
C ASP A 147 9.03 25.37 5.05
N GLU A 148 9.91 24.65 4.37
CA GLU A 148 10.20 24.88 2.94
C GLU A 148 9.00 24.57 2.06
N VAL A 149 8.27 23.49 2.35
CA VAL A 149 7.05 23.10 1.63
C VAL A 149 5.94 24.14 1.83
N ARG A 150 5.85 24.72 3.04
CA ARG A 150 4.89 25.80 3.34
C ARG A 150 5.27 27.13 2.71
N GLN A 151 6.56 27.45 2.60
CA GLN A 151 7.01 28.76 2.15
C GLN A 151 7.19 28.85 0.63
N SER A 152 7.71 27.83 -0.05
CA SER A 152 8.04 27.89 -1.48
C SER A 152 7.69 26.63 -2.27
N PHE A 153 7.03 26.83 -3.42
CA PHE A 153 6.75 25.76 -4.38
C PHE A 153 8.04 25.20 -4.99
N PHE A 154 8.99 26.06 -5.36
CA PHE A 154 10.22 25.67 -6.05
C PHE A 154 11.30 25.10 -5.12
N GLY A 155 11.29 25.46 -3.82
CA GLY A 155 12.32 24.99 -2.87
C GLY A 155 12.02 23.60 -2.29
N GLY A 156 10.78 23.35 -1.87
CA GLY A 156 10.41 22.15 -1.10
C GLY A 156 9.58 21.12 -1.86
N PHE A 157 8.81 21.51 -2.88
CA PHE A 157 7.77 20.64 -3.45
C PHE A 157 8.18 19.86 -4.71
N ILE A 158 9.25 20.28 -5.38
CA ILE A 158 9.73 19.61 -6.61
C ILE A 158 10.13 18.16 -6.34
N LYS A 159 10.82 17.89 -5.24
CA LYS A 159 11.27 16.52 -4.89
C LYS A 159 10.09 15.54 -4.74
N PRO A 160 9.05 15.84 -3.92
CA PRO A 160 7.80 15.10 -3.88
C PRO A 160 7.19 14.79 -5.25
N ILE A 161 7.04 15.80 -6.11
CA ILE A 161 6.46 15.60 -7.45
C ILE A 161 7.34 14.66 -8.26
N MET A 162 8.65 14.91 -8.32
CA MET A 162 9.56 14.08 -9.11
C MET A 162 9.49 12.61 -8.68
N VAL A 163 9.55 12.33 -7.38
CA VAL A 163 9.44 10.97 -6.86
C VAL A 163 8.11 10.34 -7.25
N PHE A 164 7.00 11.03 -7.02
CA PHE A 164 5.67 10.50 -7.38
C PHE A 164 5.55 10.23 -8.88
N THR A 165 5.96 11.19 -9.73
CA THR A 165 5.89 11.07 -11.19
C THR A 165 6.75 9.91 -11.67
N THR A 166 7.95 9.68 -11.12
CA THR A 166 8.77 8.50 -11.44
C THR A 166 8.02 7.20 -11.13
N PHE A 167 7.41 7.09 -9.95
CA PHE A 167 6.64 5.90 -9.57
C PHE A 167 5.40 5.72 -10.45
N ALA A 168 4.69 6.80 -10.75
CA ALA A 168 3.54 6.77 -11.63
C ALA A 168 3.94 6.23 -13.00
N ILE A 169 4.94 6.80 -13.66
CA ILE A 169 5.42 6.35 -14.99
C ILE A 169 5.77 4.86 -14.98
N LEU A 170 6.53 4.38 -13.98
CA LEU A 170 6.93 2.97 -13.90
C LEU A 170 5.73 2.02 -13.68
N LEU A 171 4.72 2.44 -12.93
CA LEU A 171 3.51 1.65 -12.71
C LEU A 171 2.55 1.69 -13.90
N LEU A 172 2.49 2.80 -14.63
CA LEU A 172 1.73 2.88 -15.88
C LEU A 172 2.29 1.92 -16.93
N GLY A 173 3.61 1.69 -16.93
CA GLY A 173 4.22 0.65 -17.76
C GLY A 173 3.77 -0.78 -17.40
N GLN A 174 3.25 -1.00 -16.18
CA GLN A 174 2.71 -2.28 -15.70
C GLN A 174 1.17 -2.34 -15.79
N PRO A 175 0.59 -1.52 -16.66
CA PRO A 175 -0.79 -1.02 -16.59
C PRO A 175 -1.49 -0.99 -15.22
N ASP A 176 -0.83 -0.57 -14.12
CA ASP A 176 -1.40 -0.61 -12.76
C ASP A 176 -1.97 0.75 -12.31
N LEU A 177 -3.14 1.11 -12.85
CA LEU A 177 -3.83 2.36 -12.50
C LEU A 177 -4.27 2.41 -11.04
N GLY A 178 -4.75 1.28 -10.50
CA GLY A 178 -5.27 1.21 -9.13
C GLY A 178 -4.24 1.65 -8.11
N THR A 179 -2.99 1.19 -8.26
CA THR A 179 -1.89 1.58 -7.39
C THR A 179 -1.57 3.07 -7.52
N VAL A 180 -1.52 3.62 -8.74
CA VAL A 180 -1.25 5.05 -8.95
C VAL A 180 -2.30 5.92 -8.27
N VAL A 181 -3.59 5.58 -8.40
CA VAL A 181 -4.68 6.32 -7.76
C VAL A 181 -4.59 6.24 -6.22
N VAL A 182 -4.33 5.06 -5.66
CA VAL A 182 -4.18 4.90 -4.20
C VAL A 182 -3.02 5.75 -3.67
N MET A 183 -1.88 5.73 -4.37
CA MET A 183 -0.73 6.57 -4.01
C MET A 183 -1.05 8.05 -4.10
N LEU A 184 -1.71 8.48 -5.19
CA LEU A 184 -2.14 9.86 -5.38
C LEU A 184 -2.98 10.32 -4.18
N VAL A 185 -4.08 9.63 -3.89
CA VAL A 185 -5.00 9.99 -2.79
C VAL A 185 -4.28 10.06 -1.44
N THR A 186 -3.36 9.12 -1.19
CA THR A 186 -2.60 9.10 0.07
C THR A 186 -1.60 10.26 0.15
N LEU A 187 -0.92 10.59 -0.95
CA LEU A 187 -0.03 11.76 -0.99
C LEU A 187 -0.78 13.07 -0.80
N PHE A 188 -1.99 13.19 -1.37
CA PHE A 188 -2.88 14.31 -1.09
C PHE A 188 -3.14 14.44 0.40
N GLY A 189 -3.49 13.34 1.07
CA GLY A 189 -3.68 13.33 2.52
C GLY A 189 -2.44 13.77 3.30
N LEU A 190 -1.26 13.26 2.95
CA LEU A 190 0.00 13.62 3.59
C LEU A 190 0.35 15.11 3.41
N LEU A 191 0.15 15.66 2.21
CA LEU A 191 0.39 17.07 1.92
C LEU A 191 -0.62 17.98 2.64
N PHE A 192 -1.86 17.55 2.76
CA PHE A 192 -2.90 18.26 3.51
C PHE A 192 -2.53 18.37 4.98
N ILE A 193 -2.12 17.27 5.59
CA ILE A 193 -1.66 17.27 6.98
C ILE A 193 -0.39 18.14 7.16
N ALA A 194 0.52 18.14 6.19
CA ALA A 194 1.71 18.99 6.23
C ALA A 194 1.41 20.51 6.09
N GLY A 195 0.21 20.87 5.62
CA GLY A 195 -0.17 22.27 5.35
C GLY A 195 0.43 22.80 4.04
N ALA A 196 0.52 21.95 3.02
CA ALA A 196 0.93 22.33 1.66
C ALA A 196 0.03 23.43 1.07
N LYS A 197 0.57 24.25 0.15
CA LYS A 197 -0.22 25.28 -0.55
C LYS A 197 -1.16 24.65 -1.58
N LEU A 198 -2.30 25.28 -1.87
CA LEU A 198 -3.26 24.78 -2.88
C LEU A 198 -2.62 24.54 -4.26
N SER A 199 -1.64 25.35 -4.66
CA SER A 199 -0.90 25.15 -5.92
C SER A 199 -0.17 23.80 -6.00
N GLN A 200 0.30 23.28 -4.87
CA GLN A 200 0.97 21.99 -4.76
C GLN A 200 -0.01 20.83 -4.97
N PHE A 201 -1.23 20.96 -4.45
CA PHE A 201 -2.32 20.02 -4.73
C PHE A 201 -2.70 19.99 -6.20
N ILE A 202 -2.85 21.17 -6.82
CA ILE A 202 -3.18 21.27 -8.24
C ILE A 202 -2.09 20.63 -9.10
N ALA A 203 -0.81 20.88 -8.79
CA ALA A 203 0.29 20.27 -9.53
C ALA A 203 0.29 18.74 -9.42
N LEU A 204 0.06 18.19 -8.22
CA LEU A 204 -0.03 16.74 -8.04
C LEU A 204 -1.27 16.16 -8.73
N PHE A 205 -2.39 16.88 -8.72
CA PHE A 205 -3.62 16.48 -9.41
C PHE A 205 -3.38 16.38 -10.91
N VAL A 206 -2.79 17.42 -11.50
CA VAL A 206 -2.45 17.47 -12.93
C VAL A 206 -1.47 16.35 -13.28
N ALA A 207 -0.45 16.08 -12.44
CA ALA A 207 0.46 14.95 -12.65
C ALA A 207 -0.26 13.59 -12.62
N GLY A 208 -1.18 13.38 -11.65
CA GLY A 208 -1.98 12.17 -11.57
C GLY A 208 -2.95 12.00 -12.75
N VAL A 209 -3.67 13.05 -13.13
CA VAL A 209 -4.62 13.01 -14.25
C VAL A 209 -3.90 12.82 -15.58
N SER A 210 -2.79 13.52 -15.81
CA SER A 210 -1.98 13.32 -17.02
C SER A 210 -1.43 11.90 -17.12
N ALA A 211 -1.01 11.31 -16.00
CA ALA A 211 -0.63 9.90 -15.93
C ALA A 211 -1.78 8.96 -16.34
N VAL A 212 -3.00 9.20 -15.84
CA VAL A 212 -4.18 8.41 -16.21
C VAL A 212 -4.53 8.56 -17.69
N ILE A 213 -4.57 9.80 -18.20
CA ILE A 213 -4.86 10.08 -19.62
C ILE A 213 -3.82 9.42 -20.53
N ALA A 214 -2.53 9.54 -20.20
CA ALA A 214 -1.47 8.92 -20.97
C ALA A 214 -1.67 7.41 -21.09
N LEU A 215 -2.10 6.75 -20.01
CA LEU A 215 -2.36 5.31 -20.05
C LEU A 215 -3.60 4.96 -20.86
N ILE A 216 -4.70 5.71 -20.74
CA ILE A 216 -5.89 5.51 -21.58
C ILE A 216 -5.58 5.67 -23.07
N LEU A 217 -4.59 6.50 -23.43
CA LEU A 217 -4.15 6.66 -24.82
C LEU A 217 -3.18 5.55 -25.27
N VAL A 218 -2.40 4.98 -24.36
CA VAL A 218 -1.44 3.89 -24.66
C VAL A 218 -2.14 2.52 -24.68
N GLU A 219 -3.16 2.30 -23.84
CA GLU A 219 -3.95 1.07 -23.76
C GLU A 219 -4.56 0.64 -25.11
N PRO A 220 -5.23 1.51 -25.91
CA PRO A 220 -5.75 1.14 -27.22
C PRO A 220 -4.68 0.81 -28.26
N ILE A 221 -3.43 1.26 -28.06
CA ILE A 221 -2.29 0.94 -28.95
C ILE A 221 -1.74 -0.46 -28.64
N VAL A 222 -1.83 -0.91 -27.39
CA VAL A 222 -1.34 -2.24 -26.95
C VAL A 222 -2.39 -3.34 -27.14
N SER A 223 -3.69 -3.02 -27.08
CA SER A 223 -4.78 -3.97 -27.33
C SER A 223 -5.24 -4.02 -28.80
N GLY A 224 -4.59 -3.25 -29.68
CA GLY A 224 -4.94 -3.11 -31.10
C GLY A 224 -4.23 -4.08 -32.05
N VAL A 225 -3.77 -5.24 -31.54
CA VAL A 225 -3.31 -6.39 -32.32
C VAL A 225 -4.13 -7.61 -31.95
#